data_AF-A0A9E3BF31-F1
#
_entry.id   AF-A0A9E3BF31-F1
#
_cell.length_a   1.000
_cell.length_b   1.000
_cell.length_c   1.000
_cell.angle_alpha   90.00
_cell.angle_beta   90.00
_cell.angle_gamma   90.00
#
_symmetry.space_group_name_H-M   'P 1'
#
loop_
_entity.id
_entity.type
_entity.pdbx_description
1 polymer ?
#
loop_
_entity_poly.entity_id
_entity_poly.type
_entity_poly.pdbx_seq_one_letter_code
_entity_poly.pdbx_strand_id
1 'polypeptide(L)'
;MRSADDLTAAARIRDAAIEQFGEHGFGVGLRPIAEAAGVSAALVIHHFGSKDGLRRACDAYVAEQVRSGKSEAMRSSDPATWFAAMAEIEEYAPLMAYLVRCMQSGGDLATTLWRTMIDNAEDYLDEGVRSGVLKPSRDPSARA
;
A
#
# COMPACT_ATOMS: atom_id res chain seq x y z
N MET A 1 13.80 -11.96 -17.96
CA MET A 1 12.48 -12.47 -17.53
C MET A 1 12.68 -13.00 -16.11
N ARG A 2 12.10 -12.37 -15.07
CA ARG A 2 12.23 -12.84 -13.68
C ARG A 2 11.46 -14.15 -13.52
N SER A 3 11.98 -15.12 -12.76
CA SER A 3 11.30 -16.41 -12.53
C SER A 3 10.05 -16.22 -11.67
N ALA A 4 9.08 -17.14 -11.75
CA ALA A 4 7.92 -17.13 -10.85
C ALA A 4 8.33 -17.20 -9.38
N ASP A 5 9.38 -17.97 -9.08
CA ASP A 5 9.94 -18.07 -7.72
C ASP A 5 10.54 -16.74 -7.24
N ASP A 6 11.18 -15.97 -8.13
CA ASP A 6 11.72 -14.64 -7.79
C ASP A 6 10.60 -13.64 -7.47
N LEU A 7 9.47 -13.74 -8.18
CA LEU A 7 8.30 -12.90 -7.95
C LEU A 7 7.66 -13.21 -6.59
N THR A 8 7.55 -14.49 -6.23
CA THR A 8 7.03 -14.88 -4.91
C THR A 8 7.99 -14.50 -3.78
N ALA A 9 9.30 -14.63 -3.98
CA ALA A 9 10.30 -14.19 -3.01
C ALA A 9 10.24 -12.67 -2.77
N ALA A 10 10.16 -11.88 -3.84
CA ALA A 10 10.00 -10.43 -3.72
C ALA A 10 8.71 -10.03 -3.00
N ALA A 11 7.59 -10.70 -3.27
CA ALA A 11 6.33 -10.48 -2.56
C ALA A 11 6.46 -10.77 -1.06
N ARG A 12 6.98 -11.96 -0.69
CA ARG A 12 7.20 -12.32 0.72
C ARG A 12 8.08 -11.32 1.47
N ILE A 13 9.15 -10.84 0.83
CA ILE A 13 10.05 -9.84 1.43
C ILE A 13 9.32 -8.51 1.65
N ARG A 14 8.54 -8.06 0.66
CA ARG A 14 7.77 -6.82 0.76
C ARG A 14 6.73 -6.90 1.87
N ASP A 15 6.00 -8.01 1.97
CA ASP A 15 4.93 -8.20 2.95
C ASP A 15 5.50 -8.24 4.36
N ALA A 16 6.58 -9.01 4.58
CA ALA A 16 7.33 -8.99 5.83
C ALA A 16 7.88 -7.58 6.15
N ALA A 17 8.34 -6.83 5.15
CA ALA A 17 8.82 -5.47 5.37
C ALA A 17 7.69 -4.52 5.79
N ILE A 18 6.48 -4.64 5.23
CA ILE A 18 5.33 -3.83 5.61
C ILE A 18 4.99 -4.05 7.08
N GLU A 19 4.93 -5.31 7.52
CA GLU A 19 4.69 -5.66 8.92
C GLU A 19 5.79 -5.12 9.83
N GLN A 20 7.06 -5.42 9.53
CA GLN A 20 8.19 -5.00 10.35
C GLN A 20 8.33 -3.48 10.43
N PHE A 21 8.11 -2.76 9.33
CA PHE A 21 8.11 -1.30 9.33
C PHE A 21 6.90 -0.72 10.06
N GLY A 22 5.72 -1.32 9.95
CA GLY A 22 4.52 -0.89 10.67
C GLY A 22 4.66 -1.02 12.18
N GLU A 23 5.15 -2.18 12.65
CA GLU A 23 5.28 -2.49 14.07
C GLU A 23 6.49 -1.82 14.74
N HIS A 24 7.65 -1.88 14.08
CA HIS A 24 8.94 -1.50 14.69
C HIS A 24 9.50 -0.19 14.13
N GLY A 25 8.89 0.35 13.08
CA GLY A 25 9.36 1.56 12.42
C GLY A 25 10.49 1.37 11.43
N PHE A 26 10.77 2.41 10.66
CA PHE A 26 11.82 2.42 9.64
C PHE A 26 13.25 2.34 10.20
N GLY A 27 13.45 2.28 11.52
CA GLY A 27 14.75 2.01 12.14
C GLY A 27 15.20 0.56 11.97
N VAL A 28 14.26 -0.39 11.79
CA VAL A 28 14.55 -1.83 11.71
C VAL A 28 15.57 -2.17 10.61
N GLY A 29 16.51 -3.06 10.91
CA GLY A 29 17.51 -3.50 9.93
C GLY A 29 16.92 -4.45 8.88
N LEU A 30 17.68 -4.73 7.82
CA LEU A 30 17.27 -5.71 6.80
C LEU A 30 17.32 -7.17 7.29
N ARG A 31 18.05 -7.46 8.37
CA ARG A 31 18.16 -8.83 8.92
C ARG A 31 16.83 -9.32 9.51
N PRO A 32 16.16 -8.61 10.44
CA PRO A 32 14.84 -8.99 10.93
C PRO A 32 13.80 -9.17 9.82
N ILE A 33 13.82 -8.30 8.80
CA ILE A 33 12.92 -8.41 7.64
C ILE A 33 13.20 -9.70 6.86
N ALA A 34 14.47 -10.00 6.58
CA ALA A 34 14.85 -11.21 5.87
C ALA A 34 14.48 -12.48 6.64
N GLU A 35 14.69 -12.48 7.96
CA GLU A 35 14.28 -13.56 8.86
C GLU A 35 12.77 -13.78 8.82
N ALA A 36 11.97 -12.72 8.96
CA ALA A 36 10.51 -12.79 8.86
C ALA A 36 10.03 -13.30 7.49
N ALA A 37 10.73 -12.94 6.41
CA ALA A 37 10.43 -13.40 5.05
C ALA A 37 10.96 -14.81 4.72
N GLY A 38 11.73 -15.44 5.62
CA GLY A 38 12.35 -16.75 5.40
C GLY A 38 13.44 -16.75 4.31
N VAL A 39 14.17 -15.65 4.15
CA VAL A 39 15.22 -15.48 3.13
C VAL A 39 16.52 -14.94 3.71
N SER A 40 17.59 -14.88 2.90
CA SER A 40 18.82 -14.20 3.30
C SER A 40 18.73 -12.68 3.10
N ALA A 41 19.42 -11.91 3.94
CA ALA A 41 19.53 -10.45 3.76
C ALA A 41 20.19 -10.07 2.42
N ALA A 42 21.06 -10.94 1.89
CA ALA A 42 21.64 -10.78 0.55
C ALA A 42 20.57 -10.85 -0.55
N LEU A 43 19.57 -11.74 -0.41
CA LEU A 43 18.46 -11.84 -1.35
C LEU A 43 17.54 -10.60 -1.30
N VAL A 44 17.36 -10.00 -0.12
CA VAL A 44 16.65 -8.70 0.01
C VAL A 44 17.37 -7.60 -0.79
N ILE A 45 18.69 -7.47 -0.62
CA ILE A 45 19.48 -6.51 -1.41
C ILE A 45 19.44 -6.84 -2.91
N HIS A 46 19.47 -8.12 -3.28
CA HIS A 46 19.36 -8.54 -4.67
C HIS A 46 18.04 -8.06 -5.33
N HIS A 47 16.91 -8.19 -4.65
CA HIS A 47 15.61 -7.79 -5.20
C HIS A 47 15.36 -6.28 -5.18
N PHE A 48 15.79 -5.60 -4.11
CA PHE A 48 15.38 -4.22 -3.84
C PHE A 48 16.53 -3.21 -3.89
N GLY A 49 17.78 -3.66 -4.02
CA GLY A 49 19.00 -2.85 -4.11
C GLY A 49 19.42 -2.21 -2.79
N SER A 50 18.48 -1.66 -2.02
CA SER A 50 18.73 -1.00 -0.74
C SER A 50 17.51 -1.08 0.16
N LYS A 51 17.68 -0.68 1.43
CA LYS A 51 16.55 -0.53 2.36
C LYS A 51 15.56 0.54 1.89
N ASP A 52 16.04 1.63 1.31
CA ASP A 52 15.17 2.66 0.73
C ASP A 52 14.47 2.16 -0.54
N GLY A 53 15.13 1.33 -1.34
CA GLY A 53 14.52 0.65 -2.49
C GLY A 53 13.40 -0.30 -2.06
N LEU A 54 13.61 -1.03 -0.96
CA LEU A 54 12.57 -1.86 -0.35
C LEU A 54 11.41 -1.00 0.17
N ARG A 55 11.72 0.11 0.86
CA ARG A 55 10.70 1.05 1.34
C ARG A 55 9.85 1.60 0.19
N ARG A 56 10.47 2.05 -0.92
CA ARG A 56 9.73 2.51 -2.12
C ARG A 56 8.82 1.44 -2.69
N ALA A 57 9.25 0.17 -2.68
CA ALA A 57 8.42 -0.94 -3.14
C ALA A 57 7.22 -1.20 -2.22
N CYS A 58 7.42 -1.07 -0.90
CA CYS A 58 6.32 -1.09 0.07
C CYS A 58 5.35 0.08 -0.14
N ASP A 59 5.85 1.32 -0.26
CA ASP A 59 5.04 2.52 -0.52
C ASP A 59 4.17 2.33 -1.77
N ALA A 60 4.77 1.90 -2.88
CA ALA A 60 4.06 1.67 -4.14
C ALA A 60 2.98 0.58 -4.02
N TYR A 61 3.28 -0.51 -3.31
CA TYR A 61 2.31 -1.58 -3.10
C TYR A 61 1.15 -1.14 -2.22
N VAL A 62 1.43 -0.48 -1.09
CA VAL A 62 0.39 0.01 -0.17
C VAL A 62 -0.53 1.00 -0.91
N ALA A 63 0.03 1.91 -1.69
CA ALA A 63 -0.77 2.84 -2.49
C ALA A 63 -1.68 2.12 -3.48
N GLU A 64 -1.18 1.09 -4.16
CA GLU A 64 -1.95 0.29 -5.11
C GLU A 64 -3.04 -0.55 -4.43
N GLN A 65 -2.76 -1.15 -3.27
CA GLN A 65 -3.77 -1.91 -2.51
C GLN A 65 -4.92 -1.00 -2.07
N VAL A 66 -4.62 0.21 -1.58
CA VAL A 66 -5.68 1.17 -1.21
C VAL A 66 -6.45 1.63 -2.44
N ARG A 67 -5.75 1.99 -3.52
CA ARG A 67 -6.39 2.44 -4.77
C ARG A 67 -7.32 1.36 -5.34
N SER A 68 -6.87 0.12 -5.43
CA SER A 68 -7.64 -0.99 -5.99
C SER A 68 -8.90 -1.29 -5.18
N GLY A 69 -8.79 -1.45 -3.86
CA GLY A 69 -9.95 -1.69 -2.99
C GLY A 69 -10.97 -0.54 -3.00
N LYS A 70 -10.50 0.72 -3.03
CA LYS A 70 -11.40 1.88 -3.15
C LYS A 70 -12.06 1.97 -4.53
N SER A 71 -11.32 1.72 -5.60
CA SER A 71 -11.87 1.76 -6.96
C SER A 71 -12.96 0.69 -7.16
N GLU A 72 -12.76 -0.51 -6.63
CA GLU A 72 -13.77 -1.58 -6.67
C GLU A 72 -15.07 -1.15 -5.99
N ALA A 73 -14.97 -0.58 -4.78
CA ALA A 73 -16.12 -0.05 -4.06
C ALA A 73 -16.85 1.07 -4.82
N MET A 74 -16.14 1.87 -5.61
CA MET A 74 -16.72 2.97 -6.41
C MET A 74 -17.38 2.50 -7.71
N ARG A 75 -17.05 1.31 -8.22
CA ARG A 75 -17.68 0.72 -9.41
C ARG A 75 -18.96 -0.05 -9.10
N SER A 76 -19.16 -0.44 -7.84
CA SER A 76 -20.32 -1.24 -7.42
C SER A 76 -21.32 -0.41 -6.62
N SER A 77 -22.57 -0.42 -7.06
CA SER A 77 -23.72 0.06 -6.29
C SER A 77 -24.39 -1.07 -5.49
N ASP A 78 -23.82 -2.28 -5.49
CA ASP A 78 -24.34 -3.44 -4.76
C ASP A 78 -23.90 -3.40 -3.29
N PRO A 79 -24.85 -3.31 -2.33
CA PRO A 79 -24.53 -3.36 -0.91
C PRO A 79 -23.75 -4.61 -0.49
N ALA A 80 -23.92 -5.75 -1.18
CA ALA A 80 -23.19 -6.98 -0.85
C ALA A 80 -21.67 -6.83 -1.06
N THR A 81 -21.24 -6.12 -2.11
CA THR A 81 -19.83 -5.79 -2.33
C THR A 81 -19.25 -4.99 -1.16
N TRP A 82 -20.02 -4.03 -0.63
CA TRP A 82 -19.56 -3.19 0.48
C TRP A 82 -19.52 -3.96 1.79
N PHE A 83 -20.46 -4.87 2.04
CA PHE A 83 -20.42 -5.75 3.22
C PHE A 83 -19.23 -6.71 3.18
N ALA A 84 -18.91 -7.29 2.01
CA ALA A 84 -17.72 -8.12 1.85
C ALA A 84 -16.43 -7.33 2.17
N ALA A 85 -16.30 -6.13 1.61
CA ALA A 85 -15.16 -5.25 1.90
C ALA A 85 -15.04 -4.88 3.39
N MET A 86 -16.16 -4.73 4.09
CA MET A 86 -16.17 -4.49 5.55
C MET A 86 -15.81 -5.73 6.36
N ALA A 87 -16.14 -6.94 5.88
CA ALA A 87 -15.80 -8.18 6.55
C ALA A 87 -14.28 -8.44 6.53
N GLU A 88 -13.60 -8.01 5.47
CA GLU A 88 -12.15 -8.16 5.28
C GLU A 88 -11.34 -6.98 5.86
N ILE A 89 -11.98 -6.10 6.65
CA ILE A 89 -11.34 -4.86 7.14
C ILE A 89 -10.08 -5.12 8.00
N GLU A 90 -10.04 -6.25 8.71
CA GLU A 90 -8.90 -6.65 9.54
C GLU A 90 -7.66 -6.97 8.70
N GLU A 91 -7.82 -7.42 7.46
CA GLU A 91 -6.70 -7.72 6.55
C GLU A 91 -5.91 -6.45 6.17
N TYR A 92 -6.52 -5.27 6.31
CA TYR A 92 -5.86 -3.99 6.09
C TYR A 92 -5.01 -3.52 7.28
N ALA A 93 -5.05 -4.21 8.43
CA ALA A 93 -4.36 -3.76 9.63
C ALA A 93 -2.84 -3.55 9.44
N PRO A 94 -2.09 -4.45 8.76
CA PRO A 94 -0.66 -4.22 8.49
C PRO A 94 -0.41 -2.99 7.60
N LEU A 95 -1.26 -2.78 6.59
CA LEU A 95 -1.17 -1.63 5.70
C LEU A 95 -1.42 -0.33 6.47
N MET A 96 -2.41 -0.31 7.36
CA MET A 96 -2.73 0.85 8.18
C MET A 96 -1.61 1.16 9.17
N ALA A 97 -1.03 0.15 9.82
CA ALA A 97 0.13 0.33 10.70
C ALA A 97 1.32 0.94 9.94
N TYR A 98 1.59 0.45 8.74
CA TYR A 98 2.62 1.01 7.86
C TYR A 98 2.35 2.47 7.49
N LEU A 99 1.13 2.81 7.07
CA LEU A 99 0.74 4.18 6.71
C LEU A 99 0.89 5.15 7.88
N VAL A 100 0.42 4.77 9.07
CA VAL A 100 0.59 5.57 10.29
C VAL A 100 2.08 5.80 10.55
N ARG A 101 2.91 4.78 10.35
CA ARG A 101 4.36 4.93 10.51
C ARG A 101 5.00 5.84 9.47
N CYS A 102 4.57 5.75 8.20
CA CYS A 102 4.98 6.68 7.15
C CYS A 102 4.68 8.13 7.56
N MET A 103 3.47 8.39 8.06
CA MET A 103 3.05 9.71 8.53
C MET A 103 3.94 10.24 9.66
N GLN A 104 4.21 9.40 10.67
CA GLN A 104 5.06 9.75 11.81
C GLN A 104 6.51 10.00 11.43
N SER A 105 7.02 9.28 10.42
CA SER A 105 8.42 9.39 9.99
C SER A 105 8.72 10.63 9.15
N GLY A 106 7.71 11.15 8.44
CA GLY A 106 7.88 12.25 7.49
C GLY A 106 8.94 12.00 6.41
N GLY A 107 9.48 13.08 5.88
CA GLY A 107 10.52 13.07 4.84
C GLY A 107 9.99 12.79 3.43
N ASP A 108 10.89 12.85 2.45
CA ASP A 108 10.53 12.87 1.03
C ASP A 108 9.76 11.62 0.56
N LEU A 109 10.09 10.44 1.10
CA LEU A 109 9.37 9.20 0.79
C LEU A 109 7.93 9.24 1.27
N ALA A 110 7.70 9.70 2.51
CA ALA A 110 6.35 9.86 3.02
C ALA A 110 5.58 10.92 2.23
N THR A 111 6.18 12.07 1.92
CA THR A 111 5.54 13.10 1.09
C THR A 111 5.18 12.58 -0.30
N THR A 112 6.05 11.77 -0.90
CA THR A 112 5.77 11.14 -2.21
C THR A 112 4.59 10.19 -2.11
N LEU A 113 4.56 9.32 -1.11
CA LEU A 113 3.46 8.39 -0.88
C LEU A 113 2.11 9.14 -0.71
N TRP A 114 2.07 10.18 0.12
CA TRP A 114 0.83 10.94 0.34
C TRP A 114 0.33 11.64 -0.91
N ARG A 115 1.23 12.21 -1.74
CA ARG A 115 0.85 12.79 -3.03
C ARG A 115 0.23 11.74 -3.94
N THR A 116 0.88 10.59 -4.09
CA THR A 116 0.33 9.47 -4.87
C THR A 116 -1.05 9.03 -4.34
N MET A 117 -1.25 9.01 -3.02
CA MET A 117 -2.53 8.64 -2.43
C MET A 117 -3.64 9.66 -2.70
N ILE A 118 -3.31 10.95 -2.72
CA ILE A 118 -4.25 12.03 -3.09
C ILE A 118 -4.60 11.93 -4.58
N ASP A 119 -3.60 11.77 -5.46
CA ASP A 119 -3.82 11.60 -6.90
C ASP A 119 -4.73 10.38 -7.16
N ASN A 120 -4.46 9.25 -6.49
CA ASN A 120 -5.32 8.07 -6.55
C ASN A 120 -6.75 8.35 -6.06
N ALA A 121 -6.92 9.19 -5.04
CA ALA A 121 -8.22 9.54 -4.48
C ALA A 121 -9.03 10.41 -5.43
N GLU A 122 -8.41 11.38 -6.10
CA GLU A 122 -9.07 12.13 -7.16
C GLU A 122 -9.63 11.18 -8.24
N ASP A 123 -8.81 10.21 -8.68
CA ASP A 123 -9.18 9.24 -9.72
C ASP A 123 -10.37 8.35 -9.32
N TYR A 124 -10.31 7.67 -8.17
CA TYR A 124 -11.41 6.77 -7.80
C TYR A 124 -12.67 7.53 -7.36
N LEU A 125 -12.55 8.75 -6.82
CA LEU A 125 -13.72 9.58 -6.50
C LEU A 125 -14.41 10.09 -7.77
N ASP A 126 -13.65 10.44 -8.81
CA ASP A 126 -14.21 10.76 -10.13
C ASP A 126 -14.91 9.53 -10.75
N GLU A 127 -14.30 8.34 -10.65
CA GLU A 127 -14.94 7.09 -11.06
C GLU A 127 -16.27 6.85 -10.33
N GLY A 128 -16.33 7.10 -9.02
CA GLY A 128 -17.56 7.03 -8.22
C GLY A 128 -18.63 8.04 -8.66
N VAL A 129 -18.24 9.23 -9.13
CA VAL A 129 -19.19 10.19 -9.71
C VAL A 129 -19.71 9.69 -11.06
N ARG A 130 -18.83 9.18 -11.92
CA ARG A 130 -19.20 8.62 -13.24
C ARG A 130 -20.12 7.40 -13.13
N SER A 131 -19.92 6.55 -12.13
CA SER A 131 -20.77 5.39 -11.87
C SER A 131 -22.11 5.73 -11.20
N GLY A 132 -22.28 6.98 -10.72
CA GLY A 132 -23.47 7.43 -9.99
C GLY A 132 -23.51 7.03 -8.52
N VAL A 133 -22.44 6.42 -7.99
CA VAL A 133 -22.28 6.08 -6.56
C VAL A 133 -22.09 7.35 -5.72
N LEU A 134 -21.37 8.34 -6.26
CA LEU A 134 -21.08 9.61 -5.60
C LEU A 134 -21.72 10.80 -6.30
N LYS A 135 -22.09 11.82 -5.51
CA LYS A 135 -22.52 13.12 -6.05
C LYS A 135 -21.31 13.89 -6.60
N PRO A 136 -21.48 14.69 -7.67
CA PRO A 136 -20.42 15.59 -8.13
C PRO A 136 -20.07 16.64 -7.06
N SER A 137 -18.80 17.03 -7.00
CA SER A 137 -18.31 18.12 -6.12
C SER A 137 -18.16 19.41 -6.90
N ARG A 138 -18.33 20.56 -6.23
CA ARG A 138 -17.97 21.88 -6.78
C ARG A 138 -16.46 22.04 -6.95
N ASP A 139 -15.70 21.33 -6.12
CA ASP A 139 -14.23 21.29 -6.14
C ASP A 139 -13.79 19.83 -5.91
N PRO A 140 -13.58 19.05 -6.98
CA PRO A 140 -13.19 17.64 -6.87
C PRO A 140 -11.83 17.43 -6.18
N SER A 141 -10.86 18.30 -6.46
CA SER A 141 -9.51 18.23 -5.88
C SER A 141 -9.51 18.53 -4.39
N ALA A 142 -10.28 19.53 -3.93
CA ALA A 142 -10.38 19.81 -2.49
C ALA A 142 -11.16 18.73 -1.70
N ARG A 143 -11.88 17.83 -2.39
CA ARG A 143 -12.59 16.71 -1.77
C ARG A 143 -11.68 15.49 -1.55
N ALA A 144 -10.69 15.31 -2.40
CA ALA A 144 -9.68 14.25 -2.28
C ALA A 144 -8.71 14.56 -1.12
#